data_AF-A0AAE9WAK1-F1
#
_entry.id   AF-A0AAE9WAK1-F1
#
_cell.length_a   1.000
_cell.length_b   1.000
_cell.length_c   1.000
_cell.angle_alpha   90.00
_cell.angle_beta   90.00
_cell.angle_gamma   90.00
#
_symmetry.space_group_name_H-M   'P 1'
#
loop_
_entity.id
_entity.type
_entity.pdbx_description
1 polymer ?
#
loop_
_entity_poly.entity_id
_entity_poly.type
_entity_poly.pdbx_seq_one_letter_code
_entity_poly.pdbx_strand_id
1 'polypeptide(L)'
;MNTGRSLLKLPNGFNFFRVACRQASSVPSTRDGITDLKTFLQRIGRNTEQKIDGKITNWEELFTKSTRDMKEDGLDVRTRKYIANQRNRYIQGYNIVPYPTMKKKKGGERRS
;
A
#
# COMPACT_ATOMS: atom_id res chain seq x y z
N MET A 1 -46.55 30.36 25.06
CA MET A 1 -45.08 30.30 25.25
C MET A 1 -44.60 28.99 24.64
N ASN A 2 -43.97 29.05 23.47
CA ASN A 2 -43.51 27.87 22.74
C ASN A 2 -42.20 27.35 23.35
N THR A 3 -42.23 26.16 23.95
CA THR A 3 -41.04 25.47 24.43
C THR A 3 -40.44 24.66 23.28
N GLY A 4 -39.26 25.10 22.81
CA GLY A 4 -38.56 24.53 21.67
C GLY A 4 -38.09 23.10 21.93
N ARG A 5 -38.30 22.23 20.93
CA ARG A 5 -37.63 20.92 20.83
C ARG A 5 -36.14 21.13 20.62
N SER A 6 -35.32 20.80 21.62
CA SER A 6 -33.88 20.64 21.45
C SER A 6 -33.59 19.26 20.86
N LEU A 7 -33.20 19.24 19.59
CA LEU A 7 -32.77 18.06 18.87
C LEU A 7 -31.27 17.84 19.17
N LEU A 8 -30.96 16.93 20.10
CA LEU A 8 -29.58 16.56 20.41
C LEU A 8 -28.96 15.86 19.19
N LYS A 9 -28.08 16.58 18.48
CA LYS A 9 -27.18 15.97 17.48
C LYS A 9 -26.13 15.15 18.23
N LEU A 10 -26.21 13.83 18.14
CA LEU A 10 -25.11 12.95 18.49
C LEU A 10 -23.94 13.23 17.54
N PRO A 11 -22.70 13.37 18.02
CA PRO A 11 -21.55 13.44 17.14
C PRO A 11 -21.39 12.10 16.42
N ASN A 12 -21.35 12.15 15.09
CA ASN A 12 -20.90 11.04 14.24
C ASN A 12 -19.40 10.79 14.48
N GLY A 13 -19.06 10.31 15.66
CA GLY A 13 -17.79 9.67 15.94
C GLY A 13 -17.85 8.28 15.33
N PHE A 14 -17.55 8.18 14.03
CA PHE A 14 -17.09 6.90 13.47
C PHE A 14 -15.78 6.57 14.18
N ASN A 15 -15.89 5.91 15.34
CA ASN A 15 -14.83 5.16 15.94
C ASN A 15 -14.46 4.08 14.92
N PHE A 16 -13.54 4.42 14.02
CA PHE A 16 -12.67 3.43 13.41
C PHE A 16 -11.98 2.75 14.58
N PHE A 17 -12.56 1.64 15.04
CA PHE A 17 -11.86 0.67 15.85
C PHE A 17 -10.53 0.47 15.17
N ARG A 18 -9.47 0.98 15.79
CA ARG A 18 -8.11 0.66 15.41
C ARG A 18 -8.01 -0.83 15.69
N VAL A 19 -8.24 -1.65 14.67
CA VAL A 19 -7.66 -2.98 14.64
C VAL A 19 -6.18 -2.72 14.89
N ALA A 20 -5.69 -3.15 16.05
CA ALA A 20 -4.28 -3.17 16.33
C ALA A 20 -3.65 -3.86 15.12
N CYS A 21 -2.96 -3.06 14.30
CA CYS A 21 -2.25 -3.59 13.14
C CYS A 21 -1.36 -4.68 13.71
N ARG A 22 -1.41 -5.89 13.15
CA ARG A 22 -0.64 -7.05 13.59
C ARG A 22 0.84 -6.75 13.37
N GLN A 23 1.42 -5.88 14.19
CA GLN A 23 2.84 -5.58 14.26
C GLN A 23 3.47 -6.76 15.00
N ALA A 24 3.61 -7.87 14.26
CA ALA A 24 4.62 -8.86 14.54
C ALA A 24 5.54 -8.85 13.31
N SER A 25 6.37 -7.81 13.32
CA SER A 25 7.42 -7.43 12.39
C SER A 25 8.59 -8.41 12.48
N SER A 26 8.41 -9.63 11.97
CA SER A 26 9.57 -10.35 11.48
C SER A 26 9.85 -9.82 10.09
N VAL A 27 10.92 -9.04 9.94
CA VAL A 27 11.45 -8.73 8.62
C VAL A 27 11.75 -10.08 7.97
N PRO A 28 11.06 -10.43 6.87
CA PRO A 28 11.17 -11.76 6.31
C PRO A 28 12.62 -12.01 5.85
N SER A 29 13.11 -13.23 6.09
CA SER A 29 14.43 -13.65 5.62
C SER A 29 14.52 -13.46 4.10
N THR A 30 15.70 -13.10 3.63
CA THR A 30 15.98 -12.88 2.22
C THR A 30 15.75 -14.18 1.45
N ARG A 31 14.87 -14.15 0.46
CA ARG A 31 14.47 -15.32 -0.33
C ARG A 31 14.61 -15.00 -1.81
N ASP A 32 14.84 -16.03 -2.61
CA ASP A 32 14.84 -15.96 -4.08
C ASP A 32 15.88 -14.97 -4.66
N GLY A 33 17.01 -14.78 -3.96
CA GLY A 33 18.06 -13.82 -4.36
C GLY A 33 17.67 -12.35 -4.19
N ILE A 34 16.57 -12.06 -3.49
CA ILE A 34 16.13 -10.71 -3.17
C ILE A 34 16.67 -10.34 -1.79
N THR A 35 17.88 -9.79 -1.77
CA THR A 35 18.50 -9.23 -0.56
C THR A 35 18.25 -7.74 -0.43
N ASP A 36 18.09 -7.06 -1.57
CA ASP A 36 18.13 -5.61 -1.63
C ASP A 36 16.75 -5.01 -1.96
N LEU A 37 16.51 -3.82 -1.39
CA LEU A 37 15.35 -3.00 -1.70
C LEU A 37 15.22 -2.76 -3.20
N LYS A 38 16.32 -2.39 -3.86
CA LYS A 38 16.35 -2.10 -5.30
C LYS A 38 15.93 -3.31 -6.12
N THR A 39 16.47 -4.49 -5.83
CA THR A 39 16.13 -5.75 -6.51
C THR A 39 14.66 -6.08 -6.37
N PHE A 40 14.07 -5.91 -5.18
CA PHE A 40 12.64 -6.10 -4.96
C PHE A 40 11.79 -5.12 -5.76
N LEU A 41 12.14 -3.83 -5.75
CA LEU A 41 11.39 -2.79 -6.46
C LEU A 41 11.44 -3.00 -7.97
N GLN A 42 12.59 -3.40 -8.52
CA GLN A 42 12.72 -3.76 -9.93
C GLN A 42 11.91 -5.01 -10.27
N ARG A 43 11.91 -6.01 -9.38
CA ARG A 43 11.17 -7.26 -9.58
C ARG A 43 9.66 -7.06 -9.63
N ILE A 44 9.09 -6.20 -8.78
CA ILE A 44 7.65 -5.88 -8.81
C ILE A 44 7.29 -4.95 -9.98
N GLY A 45 8.24 -4.19 -10.52
CA GLY A 45 8.04 -3.31 -11.67
C GLY A 45 7.05 -2.16 -11.42
N ARG A 46 6.35 -1.71 -12.47
CA ARG A 46 5.43 -0.54 -12.43
C ARG A 46 6.11 0.80 -12.05
N ASN A 47 7.39 0.93 -12.36
CA ASN A 47 8.23 2.08 -12.02
C ASN A 47 8.17 2.43 -10.52
N THR A 48 8.04 1.42 -9.65
CA THR A 48 8.01 1.61 -8.20
C THR A 48 9.33 2.18 -7.69
N GLU A 49 10.47 1.76 -8.23
CA GLU A 49 11.79 2.31 -7.91
C GLU A 49 11.80 3.84 -7.97
N GLN A 50 11.39 4.41 -9.11
CA GLN A 50 11.33 5.87 -9.31
C GLN A 50 10.33 6.59 -8.39
N LYS A 51 9.24 5.91 -8.01
CA LYS A 51 8.19 6.54 -7.20
C LYS A 51 8.51 6.61 -5.72
N ILE A 52 9.37 5.70 -5.27
CA ILE A 52 9.74 5.52 -3.87
C ILE A 52 11.12 6.12 -3.58
N ASP A 53 11.84 6.53 -4.62
CA ASP A 53 13.15 7.17 -4.51
C ASP A 53 13.12 8.33 -3.49
N GLY A 54 14.09 8.32 -2.57
CA GLY A 54 14.20 9.25 -1.45
C GLY A 54 13.18 9.09 -0.31
N LYS A 55 12.19 8.18 -0.40
CA LYS A 55 11.14 8.00 0.63
C LYS A 55 11.32 6.75 1.49
N ILE A 56 11.83 5.68 0.89
CA ILE A 56 12.17 4.44 1.58
C ILE A 56 13.57 4.05 1.11
N THR A 57 14.48 3.87 2.06
CA THR A 57 15.90 3.67 1.79
C THR A 57 16.35 2.26 2.14
N ASN A 58 15.75 1.68 3.18
CA ASN A 58 16.20 0.41 3.74
C ASN A 58 15.18 -0.72 3.53
N TRP A 59 15.68 -1.96 3.49
CA TRP A 59 14.84 -3.16 3.42
C TRP A 59 13.91 -3.28 4.62
N GLU A 60 14.44 -3.04 5.82
CA GLU A 60 13.67 -3.09 7.06
C GLU A 60 12.57 -2.03 7.09
N GLU A 61 12.89 -0.83 6.60
CA GLU A 61 11.96 0.30 6.49
C GLU A 61 10.80 -0.05 5.53
N LEU A 62 11.10 -0.73 4.41
CA LEU A 62 10.09 -1.21 3.50
C LEU A 62 9.09 -2.13 4.19
N PHE A 63 9.51 -3.06 5.05
CA PHE A 63 8.59 -4.01 5.72
C PHE A 63 7.93 -3.44 6.98
N THR A 64 8.52 -2.41 7.58
CA THR A 64 8.03 -1.82 8.83
C THR A 64 7.05 -0.67 8.59
N LYS A 65 7.28 0.18 7.57
CA LYS A 65 6.44 1.36 7.33
C LYS A 65 4.98 1.00 7.05
N SER A 66 4.06 1.68 7.72
CA SER A 66 2.63 1.54 7.46
C SER A 66 2.24 2.28 6.17
N THR A 67 1.08 1.95 5.62
CA THR A 67 0.54 2.67 4.44
C THR A 67 0.14 4.11 4.75
N ARG A 68 0.03 4.46 6.04
CA ARG A 68 -0.21 5.81 6.53
C ARG A 68 1.09 6.62 6.50
N ASP A 69 2.17 6.06 7.02
CA ASP A 69 3.49 6.74 7.00
C ASP A 69 3.92 6.99 5.55
N MET A 70 3.72 5.98 4.68
CA MET A 70 3.92 6.14 3.24
C MET A 70 3.04 7.24 2.61
N LYS A 71 1.85 7.53 3.16
CA LYS A 71 1.01 8.64 2.67
C LYS A 71 1.61 9.98 3.08
N GLU A 72 2.13 10.06 4.30
CA GLU A 72 2.80 11.25 4.85
C GLU A 72 4.09 11.54 4.07
N ASP A 73 4.82 10.52 3.62
CA ASP A 73 5.96 10.61 2.70
C ASP A 73 5.58 11.05 1.26
N GLY A 74 4.28 11.26 0.97
CA GLY A 74 3.82 11.71 -0.34
C GLY A 74 3.85 10.64 -1.43
N LEU A 75 3.78 9.34 -1.12
CA LEU A 75 3.56 8.31 -2.13
C LEU A 75 2.13 8.37 -2.68
N ASP A 76 1.90 7.97 -3.94
CA ASP A 76 0.54 7.90 -4.50
C ASP A 76 -0.27 6.71 -3.90
N VAL A 77 -1.60 6.83 -3.86
CA VAL A 77 -2.48 5.79 -3.26
C VAL A 77 -2.31 4.41 -3.93
N ARG A 78 -2.19 4.37 -5.26
CA ARG A 78 -2.06 3.14 -6.05
C ARG A 78 -0.73 2.44 -5.75
N THR A 79 0.35 3.20 -5.60
CA THR A 79 1.69 2.75 -5.31
C THR A 79 1.78 2.20 -3.89
N ARG A 80 1.24 2.90 -2.88
CA ARG A 80 1.20 2.40 -1.50
C ARG A 80 0.43 1.08 -1.38
N LYS A 81 -0.76 1.00 -2.00
CA LYS A 81 -1.56 -0.24 -2.02
C LYS A 81 -0.83 -1.37 -2.74
N TYR A 82 -0.15 -1.06 -3.84
CA TYR A 82 0.59 -2.05 -4.60
C TYR A 82 1.77 -2.62 -3.81
N ILE A 83 2.59 -1.76 -3.21
CA ILE A 83 3.73 -2.16 -2.37
C ILE A 83 3.25 -2.99 -1.18
N ALA A 84 2.21 -2.54 -0.48
CA ALA A 84 1.64 -3.30 0.64
C ALA A 84 1.20 -4.71 0.24
N ASN A 85 0.53 -4.85 -0.91
CA ASN A 85 0.14 -6.16 -1.42
C ASN A 85 1.35 -7.04 -1.78
N GLN A 86 2.36 -6.49 -2.45
CA GLN A 86 3.59 -7.24 -2.79
C GLN A 86 4.37 -7.67 -1.55
N ARG A 87 4.48 -6.81 -0.52
CA ARG A 87 5.08 -7.17 0.77
C ARG A 87 4.35 -8.34 1.43
N ASN A 88 3.02 -8.27 1.48
CA ASN A 88 2.21 -9.35 2.06
C ASN A 88 2.38 -10.67 1.30
N ARG A 89 2.43 -10.62 -0.04
CA ARG A 89 2.73 -11.79 -0.86
C ARG A 89 4.10 -12.38 -0.58
N TYR A 90 5.10 -11.52 -0.37
CA TYR A 90 6.46 -11.94 -0.06
C TYR A 90 6.51 -12.65 1.30
N ILE A 91 5.88 -12.06 2.32
CA ILE A 91 5.75 -12.66 3.66
C ILE A 91 5.01 -14.00 3.61
N GLN A 92 3.96 -14.09 2.80
CA GLN A 92 3.19 -15.33 2.61
C GLN A 92 3.93 -16.39 1.77
N GLY A 93 5.10 -16.05 1.24
CA GLY A 93 5.93 -16.95 0.46
C GLY A 93 5.50 -17.14 -1.00
N TYR A 94 4.66 -16.26 -1.55
CA TYR A 94 4.34 -16.27 -2.97
C TYR A 94 5.48 -15.70 -3.82
N ASN A 95 5.56 -16.14 -5.08
CA ASN A 95 6.48 -15.55 -6.04
C ASN A 95 6.08 -14.10 -6.36
N ILE A 96 7.08 -13.21 -6.34
CA ILE A 96 6.94 -11.78 -6.59
C ILE A 96 7.18 -11.51 -8.06
N VAL A 97 6.11 -11.15 -8.75
CA VAL A 97 6.11 -10.84 -10.18
C VAL A 97 5.23 -9.61 -10.44
N PRO A 98 5.56 -8.80 -11.46
CA PRO A 98 4.72 -7.68 -11.85
C PRO A 98 3.39 -8.23 -12.35
N TYR A 99 2.27 -7.69 -11.86
CA TYR A 99 0.97 -8.04 -12.42
C TYR A 99 0.86 -7.51 -13.85
N PRO A 100 0.43 -8.34 -14.82
CA PRO A 100 0.26 -7.90 -16.19
C PRO A 100 -0.74 -6.75 -16.24
N THR A 101 -0.39 -5.70 -16.98
CA THR A 101 -1.32 -4.59 -17.23
C THR A 101 -1.95 -4.82 -18.58
N MET A 102 -3.26 -5.06 -18.59
CA MET A 102 -4.01 -5.27 -19.83
C MET A 102 -4.01 -3.97 -20.64
N LYS A 103 -3.46 -4.01 -21.84
CA LYS A 103 -3.53 -2.92 -22.83
C LYS A 103 -4.61 -3.26 -23.85
N LYS A 104 -5.41 -2.26 -24.24
CA LYS A 104 -6.44 -2.43 -25.27
C LYS A 104 -5.78 -2.45 -26.66
N LYS A 105 -6.23 -3.34 -27.57
CA LYS A 105 -5.61 -3.56 -28.89
C LYS A 105 -6.05 -2.55 -29.97
N LYS A 106 -7.34 -2.16 -29.98
CA LYS A 106 -7.94 -1.22 -30.95
C LYS A 106 -8.96 -0.32 -30.24
N GLY A 107 -8.50 0.48 -29.28
CA GLY A 107 -9.40 1.30 -28.46
C GLY A 107 -10.26 0.49 -27.46
N GLY A 108 -11.10 1.19 -26.71
CA GLY A 108 -12.13 0.55 -25.87
C GLY A 108 -13.31 0.09 -26.74
N GLU A 109 -14.19 -0.74 -26.19
CA GLU A 109 -15.36 -1.31 -26.89
C GLU A 109 -16.22 -0.26 -27.63
N ARG A 110 -16.24 0.98 -27.12
CA ARG A 110 -17.03 2.08 -27.69
C ARG A 110 -16.29 2.96 -28.71
N ARG A 111 -15.01 2.69 -28.99
CA ARG A 111 -14.14 3.51 -29.88
C ARG A 111 -13.23 2.63 -30.76
N SER A 112 -13.74 1.49 -31.24
CA SER A 112 -12.99 0.57 -32.13
C SER A 112 -12.88 1.07 -33.55
#